data_AF-A0A800BRG3-F1
#
_entry.id   AF-A0A800BRG3-F1
#
_cell.length_a   1.000
_cell.length_b   1.000
_cell.length_c   1.000
_cell.angle_alpha   90.00
_cell.angle_beta   90.00
_cell.angle_gamma   90.00
#
_symmetry.space_group_name_H-M   'P 1'
#
loop_
_entity.id
_entity.type
_entity.pdbx_description
1 polymer ?
#
loop_
_entity_poly.entity_id
_entity_poly.type
_entity_poly.pdbx_seq_one_letter_code
_entity_poly.pdbx_strand_id
1 'polypeptide(L)'
;KAVAEAYGRGFLGQNILGTDFSLDVYVHRGAGAYICGEETALMESLEGKRGEPRLKPPFPTQVGLFGQPTLINNVETLACVPHIVLRGPEWFASIGTEESKGPKLFCVSGHVERPGLYELPMGTTLREIIYEHAGGVWKGRKLKAVIPGGASTPMLTPEHLDVPMAFETLPKVGSMLGTGAVIVMDETTCIVNAVLHLARFFAHESCGKCAPCRVGTSTMLKILEDIEAGEGRDGDVDLLLDICETMYGKTFCPLGDAATNPITSSIKYFRDEYEYHIKEKRCMV
;
A
#
# COMPACT_ATOMS: atom_id res chain seq x y z
N LYS A 1 -0.49 -27.14 5.83
CA LYS A 1 0.62 -27.94 6.40
C LYS A 1 0.93 -27.50 7.83
N ALA A 2 1.52 -26.33 8.08
CA ALA A 2 1.91 -25.86 9.42
C ALA A 2 0.78 -25.92 10.47
N VAL A 3 -0.44 -25.51 10.11
CA VAL A 3 -1.61 -25.61 11.02
C VAL A 3 -1.84 -27.06 11.48
N ALA A 4 -1.83 -28.03 10.55
CA ALA A 4 -2.02 -29.44 10.89
C ALA A 4 -0.89 -30.00 11.75
N GLU A 5 0.36 -29.58 11.50
CA GLU A 5 1.52 -29.95 12.33
C GLU A 5 1.40 -29.39 13.75
N ALA A 6 0.89 -28.16 13.90
CA ALA A 6 0.66 -27.54 15.20
C ALA A 6 -0.43 -28.27 16.01
N TYR A 7 -1.55 -28.66 15.39
CA TYR A 7 -2.54 -29.53 16.03
C TYR A 7 -1.94 -30.89 16.42
N GLY A 8 -1.17 -31.52 15.53
CA GLY A 8 -0.53 -32.82 15.79
C GLY A 8 0.49 -32.82 16.94
N ARG A 9 1.00 -31.64 17.31
CA ARG A 9 1.91 -31.42 18.44
C ARG A 9 1.25 -30.83 19.69
N GLY A 10 -0.07 -30.58 19.65
CA GLY A 10 -0.80 -29.96 20.76
C GLY A 10 -0.49 -28.47 20.98
N PHE A 11 0.03 -27.78 19.96
CA PHE A 11 0.23 -26.32 19.98
C PHE A 11 -1.04 -25.53 19.59
N LEU A 12 -2.04 -26.20 19.03
CA LEU A 12 -3.37 -25.68 18.73
C LEU A 12 -4.43 -26.72 19.12
N GLY A 13 -5.65 -26.27 19.37
CA GLY A 13 -6.78 -27.09 19.82
C GLY A 13 -7.13 -26.83 21.29
N GLN A 14 -7.69 -27.85 21.94
CA GLN A 14 -8.17 -27.76 23.32
C GLN A 14 -7.03 -27.88 24.33
N ASN A 15 -7.09 -27.08 25.41
CA ASN A 15 -6.17 -27.15 26.55
C ASN A 15 -4.69 -27.18 26.12
N ILE A 16 -4.27 -26.15 25.38
CA ILE A 16 -2.95 -26.10 24.72
C ILE A 16 -1.85 -26.35 25.76
N LEU A 17 -1.02 -27.37 25.49
CA LEU A 17 0.07 -27.81 26.37
C LEU A 17 -0.34 -28.04 27.84
N GLY A 18 -1.60 -28.43 28.09
CA GLY A 18 -2.13 -28.69 29.43
C GLY A 18 -2.60 -27.45 30.20
N THR A 19 -2.68 -26.29 29.55
CA THR A 19 -3.31 -25.08 30.09
C THR A 19 -4.84 -25.15 30.01
N ASP A 20 -5.54 -24.19 30.61
CA ASP A 20 -7.00 -24.00 30.46
C ASP A 20 -7.38 -23.18 29.21
N PHE A 21 -6.38 -22.77 28.42
CA PHE A 21 -6.58 -22.00 27.19
C PHE A 21 -6.69 -22.91 25.96
N SER A 22 -7.66 -22.60 25.10
CA SER A 22 -7.90 -23.29 23.84
C SER A 22 -7.89 -22.29 22.68
N LEU A 23 -7.29 -22.67 21.56
CA LEU A 23 -7.26 -21.86 20.34
C LEU A 23 -7.34 -22.74 19.10
N ASP A 24 -8.38 -22.52 18.31
CA ASP A 24 -8.52 -23.09 16.98
C ASP A 24 -8.13 -22.08 15.91
N VAL A 25 -7.38 -22.54 14.90
CA VAL A 25 -6.99 -21.75 13.73
C VAL A 25 -7.59 -22.36 12.48
N TYR A 26 -8.25 -21.51 11.70
CA TYR A 26 -8.87 -21.86 10.42
C TYR A 26 -8.19 -21.09 9.29
N VAL A 27 -7.96 -21.77 8.17
CA VAL A 27 -7.41 -21.14 6.96
C VAL A 27 -8.55 -20.94 5.97
N HIS A 28 -8.81 -19.69 5.60
CA HIS A 28 -9.77 -19.32 4.57
C HIS A 28 -9.03 -18.73 3.37
N ARG A 29 -9.33 -19.21 2.16
CA ARG A 29 -8.72 -18.70 0.92
C ARG A 29 -9.67 -17.69 0.28
N GLY A 30 -9.18 -16.47 0.03
CA GLY A 30 -9.88 -15.49 -0.79
C GLY A 30 -9.86 -15.85 -2.28
N ALA A 31 -10.47 -15.00 -3.11
CA ALA A 31 -10.70 -15.25 -4.54
C ALA A 31 -10.10 -14.19 -5.48
N GLY A 32 -9.09 -13.43 -5.03
CA GLY A 32 -8.37 -12.45 -5.86
C GLY A 32 -9.09 -11.11 -5.99
N ALA A 33 -9.32 -10.42 -4.86
CA ALA A 33 -9.83 -9.06 -4.81
C ALA A 33 -9.05 -8.27 -3.74
N TYR A 34 -8.38 -7.19 -4.15
CA TYR A 34 -7.59 -6.31 -3.29
C TYR A 34 -8.46 -5.66 -2.22
N ILE A 35 -9.69 -5.25 -2.55
CA ILE A 35 -10.63 -4.65 -1.60
C ILE A 35 -10.98 -5.59 -0.44
N CYS A 36 -10.95 -6.92 -0.63
CA CYS A 36 -11.16 -7.88 0.45
C CYS A 36 -10.01 -7.90 1.47
N GLY A 37 -8.91 -7.18 1.23
CA GLY A 37 -7.84 -6.96 2.20
C GLY A 37 -8.14 -5.82 3.19
N GLU A 38 -9.12 -4.96 2.90
CA GLU A 38 -9.57 -3.93 3.85
C GLU A 38 -10.27 -4.59 5.03
N GLU A 39 -10.01 -4.14 6.26
CA GLU A 39 -10.38 -4.87 7.48
C GLU A 39 -11.88 -5.22 7.56
N THR A 40 -12.76 -4.30 7.17
CA THR A 40 -14.21 -4.52 7.27
C THR A 40 -14.76 -5.31 6.08
N ALA A 41 -14.18 -5.11 4.90
CA ALA A 41 -14.50 -5.89 3.71
C ALA A 41 -14.03 -7.34 3.84
N LEU A 42 -12.91 -7.59 4.53
CA LEU A 42 -12.39 -8.92 4.82
C LEU A 42 -13.40 -9.74 5.63
N MET A 43 -14.01 -9.13 6.65
CA MET A 43 -15.05 -9.79 7.44
C MET A 43 -16.27 -10.14 6.59
N GLU A 44 -16.78 -9.18 5.80
CA GLU A 44 -17.93 -9.42 4.91
C GLU A 44 -17.64 -10.53 3.90
N SER A 45 -16.45 -10.52 3.29
CA SER A 45 -16.02 -11.58 2.37
C SER A 45 -15.94 -12.94 3.07
N LEU A 46 -15.42 -13.00 4.29
CA LEU A 46 -15.27 -14.25 5.05
C LEU A 46 -16.62 -14.79 5.54
N GLU A 47 -17.59 -13.92 5.80
CA GLU A 47 -18.99 -14.28 6.09
C GLU A 47 -19.75 -14.80 4.87
N GLY A 48 -19.13 -14.87 3.69
CA GLY A 48 -19.74 -15.34 2.45
C GLY A 48 -20.56 -14.28 1.73
N LYS A 49 -20.43 -13.01 2.11
CA LYS A 49 -21.04 -11.88 1.41
C LYS A 49 -20.07 -11.31 0.38
N ARG A 50 -20.50 -10.29 -0.36
CA ARG A 50 -19.59 -9.52 -1.22
C ARG A 50 -18.57 -8.79 -0.33
N GLY A 51 -17.32 -8.70 -0.79
CA GLY A 51 -16.23 -7.98 -0.11
C GLY A 51 -16.38 -6.45 -0.16
N GLU A 52 -17.52 -5.96 0.33
CA GLU A 52 -17.82 -4.56 0.45
C GLU A 52 -17.58 -4.10 1.90
N PRO A 53 -16.86 -3.00 2.13
CA PRO A 53 -16.55 -2.55 3.49
C PRO A 53 -17.81 -2.19 4.29
N ARG A 54 -17.72 -2.30 5.63
CA ARG A 54 -18.78 -1.88 6.57
C ARG A 54 -18.57 -0.43 7.02
N LEU A 55 -19.67 0.26 7.35
CA LEU A 55 -19.60 1.61 7.88
C LEU A 55 -19.05 1.53 9.31
N LYS A 56 -18.11 2.42 9.64
CA LYS A 56 -17.69 2.67 11.02
C LYS A 56 -18.36 3.95 11.51
N PRO A 57 -18.97 3.99 12.71
CA PRO A 57 -19.32 2.88 13.62
C PRO A 57 -20.50 1.98 13.14
N PRO A 58 -20.69 0.77 13.72
CA PRO A 58 -19.93 0.17 14.83
C PRO A 58 -18.54 -0.34 14.41
N PHE A 59 -17.58 -0.32 15.34
CA PHE A 59 -16.23 -0.80 15.06
C PHE A 59 -16.14 -2.35 15.14
N PRO A 60 -15.23 -2.99 14.39
CA PRO A 60 -15.05 -4.45 14.42
C PRO A 60 -14.78 -5.03 15.82
N THR A 61 -14.12 -4.24 16.68
CA THR A 61 -13.84 -4.60 18.08
C THR A 61 -15.09 -4.74 18.95
N GLN A 62 -16.22 -4.19 18.50
CA GLN A 62 -17.51 -4.29 19.19
C GLN A 62 -18.43 -5.26 18.44
N VAL A 63 -18.54 -5.09 17.12
CA VAL A 63 -19.40 -5.90 16.25
C VAL A 63 -18.63 -6.21 14.96
N GLY A 64 -17.86 -7.29 14.99
CA GLY A 64 -17.01 -7.75 13.91
C GLY A 64 -17.56 -8.99 13.21
N LEU A 65 -16.71 -9.98 13.02
CA LEU A 65 -17.02 -11.21 12.30
C LEU A 65 -18.12 -12.02 13.01
N PHE A 66 -19.17 -12.38 12.26
CA PHE A 66 -20.37 -13.05 12.77
C PHE A 66 -21.03 -12.31 13.96
N GLY A 67 -20.89 -10.98 13.99
CA GLY A 67 -21.39 -10.13 15.06
C GLY A 67 -20.57 -10.19 16.36
N GLN A 68 -19.44 -10.89 16.39
CA GLN A 68 -18.57 -11.01 17.55
C GLN A 68 -17.45 -9.96 17.54
N PRO A 69 -16.97 -9.51 18.72
CA PRO A 69 -15.77 -8.69 18.83
C PRO A 69 -14.58 -9.30 18.08
N THR A 70 -14.04 -8.57 17.10
CA THR A 70 -12.99 -9.08 16.22
C THR A 70 -11.87 -8.05 16.06
N LEU A 71 -10.63 -8.51 16.16
CA LEU A 71 -9.42 -7.77 15.82
C LEU A 71 -8.81 -8.36 14.56
N ILE A 72 -8.40 -7.48 13.65
CA ILE A 72 -7.77 -7.86 12.38
C ILE A 72 -6.36 -7.29 12.39
N ASN A 73 -5.37 -8.15 12.23
CA ASN A 73 -3.96 -7.78 12.23
C ASN A 73 -3.30 -8.31 10.96
N ASN A 74 -2.34 -7.55 10.43
CA ASN A 74 -1.50 -8.05 9.35
C ASN A 74 -0.61 -9.20 9.86
N VAL A 75 -0.24 -10.10 8.94
CA VAL A 75 0.65 -11.24 9.23
C VAL A 75 1.99 -10.78 9.79
N GLU A 76 2.59 -9.72 9.25
CA GLU A 76 3.86 -9.16 9.72
C GLU A 76 3.76 -8.71 11.19
N THR A 77 2.67 -8.02 11.55
CA THR A 77 2.40 -7.61 12.93
C THR A 77 2.36 -8.81 13.87
N LEU A 78 1.60 -9.85 13.51
CA LEU A 78 1.48 -11.06 14.34
C LEU A 78 2.79 -11.86 14.40
N ALA A 79 3.58 -11.87 13.31
CA ALA A 79 4.88 -12.53 13.27
C ALA A 79 5.91 -11.88 14.22
N CYS A 80 5.78 -10.57 14.48
CA CYS A 80 6.62 -9.86 15.45
C CYS A 80 6.28 -10.17 16.91
N VAL A 81 5.03 -10.55 17.23
CA VAL A 81 4.57 -10.73 18.62
C VAL A 81 5.38 -11.78 19.38
N PRO A 82 5.65 -12.99 18.86
CA PRO A 82 6.50 -13.95 19.57
C PRO A 82 7.90 -13.40 19.90
N HIS A 83 8.49 -12.60 19.01
CA HIS A 83 9.81 -12.00 19.26
C HIS A 83 9.76 -10.98 20.40
N ILE A 84 8.71 -10.17 20.47
CA ILE A 84 8.49 -9.20 21.55
C ILE A 84 8.32 -9.93 22.89
N VAL A 85 7.48 -10.97 22.92
CA VAL A 85 7.22 -11.73 24.16
C VAL A 85 8.48 -12.45 24.65
N LEU A 86 9.27 -13.03 23.75
CA LEU A 86 10.45 -13.82 24.11
C LEU A 86 11.69 -12.99 24.43
N ARG A 87 11.84 -11.80 23.82
CA ARG A 87 13.05 -10.96 23.95
C ARG A 87 12.83 -9.69 24.76
N GLY A 88 11.58 -9.39 25.11
CA GLY A 88 11.19 -8.19 25.83
C GLY A 88 10.82 -7.03 24.89
N PRO A 89 9.91 -6.14 25.32
CA PRO A 89 9.52 -4.97 24.55
C PRO A 89 10.66 -3.97 24.36
N GLU A 90 11.60 -3.88 25.30
CA GLU A 90 12.77 -2.98 25.22
C GLU A 90 13.68 -3.36 24.06
N TRP A 91 13.88 -4.67 23.82
CA TRP A 91 14.63 -5.16 22.68
C TRP A 91 13.99 -4.71 21.37
N PHE A 92 12.68 -4.89 21.21
CA PHE A 92 11.97 -4.48 20.00
C PHE A 92 11.99 -2.95 19.82
N ALA A 93 11.82 -2.20 20.91
CA ALA A 93 11.86 -0.74 20.92
C ALA A 93 13.26 -0.15 20.69
N SER A 94 14.32 -0.94 20.86
CA SER A 94 15.69 -0.56 20.51
C SER A 94 15.95 -0.55 19.00
N ILE A 95 15.07 -1.15 18.21
CA ILE A 95 15.13 -1.17 16.76
C ILE A 95 14.20 -0.08 16.23
N GLY A 96 14.68 0.70 15.29
CA GLY A 96 13.89 1.72 14.60
C GLY A 96 14.07 3.13 15.14
N THR A 97 13.10 4.00 14.85
CA THR A 97 13.12 5.40 15.28
C THR A 97 12.52 5.57 16.68
N GLU A 98 12.34 6.80 17.16
CA GLU A 98 11.68 7.05 18.46
C GLU A 98 10.20 6.62 18.44
N GLU A 99 9.47 6.93 17.36
CA GLU A 99 8.02 6.68 17.25
C GLU A 99 7.70 5.38 16.49
N SER A 100 8.53 5.00 15.52
CA SER A 100 8.32 3.77 14.74
C SER A 100 9.32 2.69 15.13
N LYS A 101 8.87 1.80 16.03
CA LYS A 101 9.67 0.71 16.62
C LYS A 101 9.65 -0.57 15.79
N GLY A 102 10.72 -1.33 15.89
CA GLY A 102 10.86 -2.67 15.34
C GLY A 102 11.47 -2.72 13.93
N PRO A 103 11.73 -3.93 13.44
CA PRO A 103 12.07 -4.14 12.04
C PRO A 103 10.83 -3.97 11.15
N LYS A 104 11.08 -3.74 9.86
CA LYS A 104 10.08 -3.73 8.80
C LYS A 104 10.60 -4.57 7.64
N LEU A 105 9.70 -5.37 7.06
CA LEU A 105 9.94 -6.03 5.79
C LEU A 105 9.72 -5.04 4.65
N PHE A 106 10.80 -4.63 3.98
CA PHE A 106 10.74 -3.80 2.78
C PHE A 106 10.77 -4.67 1.53
N CYS A 107 9.71 -4.63 0.73
CA CYS A 107 9.65 -5.29 -0.56
C CYS A 107 10.11 -4.31 -1.64
N VAL A 108 11.35 -4.43 -2.11
CA VAL A 108 11.90 -3.54 -3.14
C VAL A 108 11.67 -4.14 -4.52
N SER A 109 11.02 -3.37 -5.38
CA SER A 109 10.63 -3.76 -6.75
C SER A 109 10.87 -2.61 -7.74
N GLY A 110 10.66 -2.89 -9.03
CA GLY A 110 10.90 -1.92 -10.11
C GLY A 110 12.35 -1.91 -10.58
N HIS A 111 12.85 -0.74 -10.94
CA HIS A 111 14.14 -0.55 -11.60
C HIS A 111 15.33 -0.55 -10.61
N VAL A 112 15.58 -1.70 -9.97
CA VAL A 112 16.76 -1.96 -9.12
C VAL A 112 17.52 -3.21 -9.61
N GLU A 113 18.80 -3.30 -9.28
CA GLU A 113 19.64 -4.46 -9.67
C GLU A 113 19.21 -5.76 -8.95
N ARG A 114 18.79 -5.66 -7.69
CA ARG A 114 18.43 -6.80 -6.84
C ARG A 114 17.05 -6.55 -6.20
N PRO A 115 15.94 -6.74 -6.93
CA PRO A 115 14.62 -6.70 -6.34
C PRO A 115 14.46 -7.85 -5.33
N GLY A 116 13.74 -7.62 -4.25
CA GLY A 116 13.62 -8.62 -3.19
C GLY A 116 12.97 -8.10 -1.91
N LEU A 117 12.97 -8.98 -0.91
CA LEU A 117 12.50 -8.67 0.44
C LEU A 117 13.71 -8.44 1.34
N TYR A 118 13.74 -7.29 2.03
CA TYR A 118 14.80 -6.92 2.95
C TYR A 118 14.19 -6.61 4.31
N GLU A 119 14.54 -7.38 5.34
CA GLU A 119 14.18 -7.08 6.72
C GLU A 119 15.19 -6.08 7.29
N LEU A 120 14.76 -4.84 7.50
CA LEU A 120 15.62 -3.75 7.95
C LEU A 120 14.98 -3.02 9.14
N PRO A 121 15.76 -2.35 9.99
CA PRO A 121 15.20 -1.46 11.00
C PRO A 121 14.27 -0.41 10.40
N MET A 122 13.18 -0.11 11.06
CA MET A 122 12.37 1.04 10.66
C MET A 122 13.21 2.33 10.69
N GLY A 123 13.00 3.25 9.74
CA GLY A 123 13.81 4.46 9.63
C GLY A 123 15.10 4.31 8.82
N THR A 124 15.43 3.12 8.32
CA THR A 124 16.41 3.00 7.23
C THR A 124 16.03 3.91 6.07
N THR A 125 16.98 4.66 5.50
CA THR A 125 16.68 5.64 4.44
C THR A 125 16.38 4.96 3.10
N LEU A 126 15.63 5.63 2.22
CA LEU A 126 15.45 5.15 0.84
C LEU A 126 16.77 4.96 0.10
N ARG A 127 17.76 5.84 0.35
CA ARG A 127 19.11 5.71 -0.21
C ARG A 127 19.74 4.38 0.17
N GLU A 128 19.74 4.06 1.46
CA GLU A 128 20.33 2.81 1.95
C GLU A 128 19.61 1.59 1.36
N ILE A 129 18.27 1.58 1.40
CA ILE A 129 17.45 0.50 0.84
C ILE A 129 17.76 0.28 -0.64
N ILE A 130 17.80 1.35 -1.44
CA ILE A 130 17.96 1.25 -2.89
C ILE A 130 19.41 0.92 -3.26
N TYR A 131 20.39 1.65 -2.73
CA TYR A 131 21.76 1.57 -3.21
C TYR A 131 22.60 0.51 -2.49
N GLU A 132 22.40 0.31 -1.19
CA GLU A 132 23.21 -0.66 -0.43
C GLU A 132 22.58 -2.06 -0.48
N HIS A 133 21.28 -2.15 -0.19
CA HIS A 133 20.57 -3.43 -0.11
C HIS A 133 20.12 -3.92 -1.50
N ALA A 134 19.39 -3.10 -2.26
CA ALA A 134 18.88 -3.46 -3.59
C ALA A 134 19.90 -3.31 -4.73
N GLY A 135 21.13 -2.88 -4.44
CA GLY A 135 22.24 -2.85 -5.42
C GLY A 135 22.22 -1.67 -6.40
N GLY A 136 21.44 -0.64 -6.13
CA GLY A 136 21.33 0.57 -6.94
C GLY A 136 20.27 0.48 -8.03
N VAL A 137 20.10 1.60 -8.73
CA VAL A 137 19.16 1.72 -9.85
C VAL A 137 19.66 0.87 -11.03
N TRP A 138 18.72 0.13 -11.63
CA TRP A 138 19.02 -0.82 -12.70
C TRP A 138 19.82 -0.20 -13.85
N LYS A 139 20.87 -0.91 -14.30
CA LYS A 139 21.79 -0.53 -15.36
C LYS A 139 22.54 0.79 -15.10
N GLY A 140 22.70 1.19 -13.84
CA GLY A 140 23.38 2.44 -13.47
C GLY A 140 22.67 3.69 -13.96
N ARG A 141 21.36 3.59 -14.25
CA ARG A 141 20.52 4.71 -14.69
C ARG A 141 20.22 5.67 -13.55
N LYS A 142 19.70 6.85 -13.88
CA LYS A 142 19.27 7.81 -12.87
C LYS A 142 17.92 7.43 -12.28
N LEU A 143 17.80 7.61 -10.97
CA LEU A 143 16.52 7.53 -10.28
C LEU A 143 15.61 8.68 -10.73
N LYS A 144 14.36 8.38 -11.06
CA LYS A 144 13.33 9.38 -11.41
C LYS A 144 12.29 9.55 -10.33
N ALA A 145 11.74 8.46 -9.83
CA ALA A 145 10.70 8.48 -8.80
C ALA A 145 10.72 7.19 -7.96
N VAL A 146 10.14 7.26 -6.76
CA VAL A 146 9.96 6.13 -5.86
C VAL A 146 8.58 6.19 -5.23
N ILE A 147 7.85 5.08 -5.21
CA ILE A 147 6.68 4.92 -4.34
C ILE A 147 7.17 4.20 -3.07
N PRO A 148 7.21 4.85 -1.90
CA PRO A 148 7.93 4.31 -0.75
C PRO A 148 7.16 3.24 0.02
N GLY A 149 5.85 3.38 0.19
CA GLY A 149 5.08 2.50 1.07
C GLY A 149 4.35 1.37 0.36
N GLY A 150 3.84 1.63 -0.84
CA GLY A 150 3.02 0.73 -1.64
C GLY A 150 2.21 1.53 -2.64
N ALA A 151 1.50 0.86 -3.55
CA ALA A 151 0.76 1.51 -4.65
C ALA A 151 -0.20 2.63 -4.21
N SER A 152 -0.66 2.64 -2.96
CA SER A 152 -1.53 3.65 -2.37
C SER A 152 -0.82 4.90 -1.84
N THR A 153 0.51 4.94 -1.85
CA THR A 153 1.29 6.01 -1.20
C THR A 153 1.77 7.05 -2.22
N PRO A 154 1.79 8.35 -1.87
CA PRO A 154 2.31 9.40 -2.74
C PRO A 154 3.74 9.13 -3.20
N MET A 155 4.04 9.41 -4.47
CA MET A 155 5.38 9.30 -5.05
C MET A 155 6.34 10.29 -4.39
N LEU A 156 7.62 9.93 -4.36
CA LEU A 156 8.75 10.76 -3.98
C LEU A 156 9.75 10.85 -5.12
N THR A 157 10.54 11.91 -5.11
CA THR A 157 11.60 12.22 -6.07
C THR A 157 13.00 11.96 -5.46
N PRO A 158 14.09 12.02 -6.23
CA PRO A 158 15.45 11.81 -5.72
C PRO A 158 15.87 12.74 -4.58
N GLU A 159 15.24 13.92 -4.44
CA GLU A 159 15.52 14.85 -3.33
C GLU A 159 15.11 14.29 -1.95
N HIS A 160 14.26 13.26 -1.93
CA HIS A 160 13.74 12.64 -0.72
C HIS A 160 14.49 11.36 -0.32
N LEU A 161 15.59 11.00 -1.00
CA LEU A 161 16.31 9.75 -0.77
C LEU A 161 16.83 9.58 0.67
N ASP A 162 17.15 10.68 1.32
CA ASP A 162 17.70 10.68 2.68
C ASP A 162 16.63 10.75 3.76
N VAL A 163 15.34 10.71 3.39
CA VAL A 163 14.25 10.64 4.36
C VAL A 163 14.19 9.23 4.96
N PRO A 164 14.23 9.10 6.31
CA PRO A 164 14.04 7.81 6.98
C PRO A 164 12.70 7.17 6.62
N MET A 165 12.68 5.87 6.32
CA MET A 165 11.43 5.13 6.06
C MET A 165 10.72 4.76 7.36
N ALA A 166 9.94 5.69 7.92
CA ALA A 166 9.18 5.52 9.15
C ALA A 166 7.80 6.20 9.06
N PHE A 167 6.88 5.86 9.97
CA PHE A 167 5.50 6.35 9.94
C PHE A 167 5.40 7.85 10.27
N GLU A 168 6.32 8.38 11.06
CA GLU A 168 6.34 9.79 11.47
C GLU A 168 7.15 10.70 10.52
N THR A 169 8.01 10.14 9.68
CA THR A 169 8.92 10.92 8.82
C THR A 169 8.37 11.14 7.42
N LEU A 170 7.79 10.11 6.78
CA LEU A 170 7.25 10.24 5.42
C LEU A 170 6.08 11.23 5.29
N PRO A 171 5.15 11.36 6.27
CA PRO A 171 4.12 12.40 6.22
C PRO A 171 4.68 13.81 6.14
N LYS A 172 5.87 14.08 6.71
CA LYS A 172 6.49 15.41 6.70
C LYS A 172 6.95 15.85 5.30
N VAL A 173 7.11 14.91 4.37
CA VAL A 173 7.45 15.18 2.96
C VAL A 173 6.28 14.92 2.01
N GLY A 174 5.05 14.81 2.55
CA GLY A 174 3.83 14.64 1.77
C GLY A 174 3.66 13.24 1.17
N SER A 175 4.30 12.23 1.76
CA SER A 175 4.05 10.82 1.45
C SER A 175 3.68 10.05 2.74
N MET A 176 3.70 8.73 2.73
CA MET A 176 3.39 7.91 3.89
C MET A 176 4.03 6.54 3.76
N LEU A 177 4.29 5.90 4.91
CA LEU A 177 4.72 4.51 4.94
C LEU A 177 3.49 3.60 5.04
N GLY A 178 3.27 2.80 3.99
CA GLY A 178 2.22 1.79 3.93
C GLY A 178 2.75 0.41 4.34
N THR A 179 2.84 -0.50 3.37
CA THR A 179 3.29 -1.88 3.59
C THR A 179 4.81 -2.06 3.48
N GLY A 180 5.57 -0.99 3.18
CA GLY A 180 7.00 -1.08 2.87
C GLY A 180 7.26 -1.66 1.47
N ALA A 181 6.26 -1.70 0.60
CA ALA A 181 6.40 -2.12 -0.79
C ALA A 181 6.94 -0.98 -1.66
N VAL A 182 8.27 -0.87 -1.69
CA VAL A 182 9.01 0.15 -2.43
C VAL A 182 8.98 -0.17 -3.93
N ILE A 183 8.55 0.80 -4.75
CA ILE A 183 8.59 0.69 -6.22
C ILE A 183 9.53 1.77 -6.75
N VAL A 184 10.63 1.36 -7.37
CA VAL A 184 11.66 2.24 -7.90
C VAL A 184 11.46 2.46 -9.41
N MET A 185 11.51 3.71 -9.85
CA MET A 185 11.39 4.10 -11.26
C MET A 185 12.63 4.88 -11.72
N ASP A 186 13.22 4.44 -12.82
CA ASP A 186 14.38 5.11 -13.43
C ASP A 186 13.94 6.17 -14.45
N GLU A 187 14.92 6.90 -14.99
CA GLU A 187 14.72 7.97 -15.98
C GLU A 187 14.05 7.53 -17.30
N THR A 188 13.95 6.23 -17.58
CA THR A 188 13.27 5.69 -18.77
C THR A 188 11.77 5.47 -18.56
N THR A 189 11.26 5.73 -17.36
CA THR A 189 9.85 5.52 -17.02
C THR A 189 9.00 6.72 -17.43
N CYS A 190 7.92 6.49 -18.18
CA CYS A 190 6.86 7.48 -18.38
C CYS A 190 5.99 7.54 -17.12
N ILE A 191 5.94 8.70 -16.46
CA ILE A 191 5.18 8.84 -15.20
C ILE A 191 3.67 8.76 -15.48
N VAL A 192 3.20 9.33 -16.59
CA VAL A 192 1.79 9.26 -16.99
C VAL A 192 1.35 7.81 -17.17
N ASN A 193 2.15 6.99 -17.87
CA ASN A 193 1.86 5.58 -18.10
C ASN A 193 1.94 4.75 -16.80
N ALA A 194 2.93 5.02 -15.93
CA ALA A 194 3.02 4.37 -14.63
C ALA A 194 1.78 4.64 -13.76
N VAL A 195 1.31 5.89 -13.73
CA VAL A 195 0.10 6.29 -13.00
C VAL A 195 -1.16 5.75 -13.65
N LEU A 196 -1.23 5.67 -14.98
CA LEU A 196 -2.31 5.01 -15.70
C LEU A 196 -2.44 3.53 -15.29
N HIS A 197 -1.34 2.80 -15.13
CA HIS A 197 -1.38 1.42 -14.63
C HIS A 197 -1.91 1.33 -13.20
N LEU A 198 -1.52 2.26 -12.31
CA LEU A 198 -2.06 2.33 -10.95
C LEU A 198 -3.55 2.69 -10.94
N ALA A 199 -3.97 3.64 -11.76
CA ALA A 199 -5.38 4.02 -11.91
C ALA A 199 -6.23 2.85 -12.43
N ARG A 200 -5.70 2.08 -13.41
CA ARG A 200 -6.35 0.87 -13.92
C ARG A 200 -6.51 -0.18 -12.81
N PHE A 201 -5.48 -0.37 -12.00
CA PHE A 201 -5.54 -1.26 -10.83
C PHE A 201 -6.63 -0.83 -9.84
N PHE A 202 -6.64 0.43 -9.40
CA PHE A 202 -7.62 0.89 -8.42
C PHE A 202 -9.06 0.94 -8.96
N ALA A 203 -9.25 1.24 -10.25
CA ALA A 203 -10.55 1.17 -10.89
C ALA A 203 -11.05 -0.29 -10.97
N HIS A 204 -10.18 -1.24 -11.29
CA HIS A 204 -10.51 -2.67 -11.31
C HIS A 204 -10.86 -3.21 -9.91
N GLU A 205 -10.08 -2.80 -8.91
CA GLU A 205 -10.17 -3.30 -7.54
C GLU A 205 -11.18 -2.55 -6.66
N SER A 206 -11.88 -1.56 -7.20
CA SER A 206 -12.97 -0.89 -6.50
C SER A 206 -14.16 -1.84 -6.34
N CYS A 207 -14.67 -2.00 -5.11
CA CYS A 207 -15.91 -2.77 -4.89
C CYS A 207 -17.18 -2.11 -5.50
N GLY A 208 -17.09 -0.82 -5.88
CA GLY A 208 -18.20 -0.08 -6.50
C GLY A 208 -19.29 0.42 -5.54
N LYS A 209 -19.13 0.26 -4.22
CA LYS A 209 -20.14 0.62 -3.22
C LYS A 209 -20.43 2.13 -3.15
N CYS A 210 -19.38 2.96 -3.04
CA CYS A 210 -19.55 4.41 -2.92
C CYS A 210 -19.37 5.11 -4.26
N ALA A 211 -20.29 6.03 -4.58
CA ALA A 211 -20.28 6.74 -5.85
C ALA A 211 -18.99 7.54 -6.11
N PRO A 212 -18.41 8.28 -5.14
CA PRO A 212 -17.16 9.02 -5.38
C PRO A 212 -16.02 8.09 -5.83
N CYS A 213 -15.86 6.93 -5.20
CA CYS A 213 -14.84 5.97 -5.62
C CYS A 213 -15.19 5.30 -6.95
N ARG A 214 -16.40 4.73 -7.09
CA ARG A 214 -16.81 3.97 -8.28
C ARG A 214 -16.72 4.82 -9.55
N VAL A 215 -17.29 6.02 -9.50
CA VAL A 215 -17.34 6.93 -10.65
C VAL A 215 -16.01 7.63 -10.80
N GLY A 216 -15.44 8.16 -9.72
CA GLY A 216 -14.18 8.92 -9.77
C GLY A 216 -13.00 8.11 -10.29
N THR A 217 -12.79 6.87 -9.81
CA THR A 217 -11.72 6.00 -10.33
C THR A 217 -11.88 5.68 -11.82
N SER A 218 -13.11 5.42 -12.27
CA SER A 218 -13.41 5.17 -13.69
C SER A 218 -13.16 6.41 -14.56
N THR A 219 -13.55 7.59 -14.08
CA THR A 219 -13.33 8.86 -14.79
C THR A 219 -11.85 9.21 -14.86
N MET A 220 -11.12 9.11 -13.75
CA MET A 220 -9.66 9.35 -13.72
C MET A 220 -8.93 8.39 -14.66
N LEU A 221 -9.30 7.11 -14.67
CA LEU A 221 -8.75 6.12 -15.60
C LEU A 221 -8.96 6.57 -17.04
N LYS A 222 -10.19 6.96 -17.42
CA LYS A 222 -10.47 7.38 -18.80
C LYS A 222 -9.66 8.62 -19.20
N ILE A 223 -9.55 9.62 -18.33
CA ILE A 223 -8.74 10.81 -18.61
C ILE A 223 -7.26 10.44 -18.80
N LEU A 224 -6.72 9.56 -17.95
CA LEU A 224 -5.34 9.10 -18.08
C LEU A 224 -5.11 8.28 -19.36
N GLU A 225 -6.07 7.45 -19.78
CA GLU A 225 -6.03 6.74 -21.05
C GLU A 225 -5.99 7.72 -22.23
N ASP A 226 -6.82 8.78 -22.19
CA ASP A 226 -6.87 9.79 -23.23
C ASP A 226 -5.55 10.59 -23.29
N ILE A 227 -4.99 11.01 -22.15
CA ILE A 227 -3.69 11.70 -22.09
C ILE A 227 -2.57 10.80 -22.64
N GLU A 228 -2.53 9.53 -22.26
CA GLU A 228 -1.49 8.60 -22.69
C GLU A 228 -1.55 8.32 -24.21
N ALA A 229 -2.77 8.20 -24.76
CA ALA A 229 -3.02 8.03 -26.19
C ALA A 229 -2.83 9.31 -27.04
N GLY A 230 -2.49 10.45 -26.42
CA GLY A 230 -2.40 11.75 -27.09
C GLY A 230 -3.76 12.41 -27.34
N GLU A 231 -4.86 11.84 -26.89
CA GLU A 231 -6.20 12.42 -27.01
C GLU A 231 -6.54 13.41 -25.89
N GLY A 232 -5.64 13.58 -24.91
CA GLY A 232 -5.78 14.55 -23.82
C GLY A 232 -5.93 16.00 -24.30
N ARG A 233 -6.67 16.78 -23.51
CA ARG A 233 -7.08 18.16 -23.80
C ARG A 233 -6.58 19.11 -22.72
N ASP A 234 -6.48 20.38 -23.09
CA ASP A 234 -6.22 21.45 -22.12
C ASP A 234 -7.28 21.42 -21.01
N GLY A 235 -6.83 21.47 -19.75
CA GLY A 235 -7.68 21.38 -18.57
C GLY A 235 -7.89 19.97 -18.00
N ASP A 236 -7.55 18.89 -18.73
CA ASP A 236 -7.72 17.53 -18.22
C ASP A 236 -6.87 17.25 -16.96
N VAL A 237 -5.70 17.88 -16.82
CA VAL A 237 -4.85 17.77 -15.62
C VAL A 237 -5.51 18.40 -14.39
N ASP A 238 -6.16 19.55 -14.57
CA ASP A 238 -6.84 20.24 -13.46
C ASP A 238 -8.13 19.50 -13.08
N LEU A 239 -8.84 18.95 -14.07
CA LEU A 239 -9.98 18.07 -13.84
C LEU A 239 -9.59 16.80 -13.05
N LEU A 240 -8.43 16.20 -13.31
CA LEU A 240 -7.92 15.09 -12.50
C LEU A 240 -7.75 15.49 -11.03
N LEU A 241 -7.21 16.67 -10.77
CA LEU A 241 -7.04 17.19 -9.40
C LEU A 241 -8.38 17.47 -8.72
N ASP A 242 -9.34 18.06 -9.44
CA ASP A 242 -10.70 18.32 -8.92
C ASP A 242 -11.42 17.02 -8.52
N ILE A 243 -11.26 15.96 -9.34
CA ILE A 243 -11.81 14.63 -9.03
C ILE A 243 -11.11 14.06 -7.78
N CYS A 244 -9.78 14.18 -7.70
CA CYS A 244 -9.03 13.73 -6.54
C CYS A 244 -9.51 14.41 -5.25
N GLU A 245 -9.69 15.73 -5.26
CA GLU A 245 -10.20 16.49 -4.11
C GLU A 245 -11.64 16.10 -3.73
N THR A 246 -12.46 15.75 -4.71
CA THR A 246 -13.84 15.28 -4.49
C THR A 246 -13.89 13.88 -3.90
N MET A 247 -12.87 13.05 -4.15
CA MET A 247 -12.77 11.69 -3.60
C MET A 247 -12.09 11.65 -2.23
N TYR A 248 -11.01 12.40 -2.05
CA TYR A 248 -10.13 12.31 -0.90
C TYR A 248 -10.88 12.60 0.41
N GLY A 249 -10.84 11.65 1.35
CA GLY A 249 -11.52 11.71 2.64
C GLY A 249 -13.05 11.64 2.55
N LYS A 250 -13.62 11.46 1.35
CA LYS A 250 -15.07 11.48 1.08
C LYS A 250 -15.58 10.12 0.54
N THR A 251 -14.74 9.10 0.57
CA THR A 251 -15.11 7.71 0.23
C THR A 251 -15.40 6.87 1.46
N PHE A 252 -16.12 5.78 1.25
CA PHE A 252 -16.57 4.90 2.34
C PHE A 252 -15.42 4.12 3.01
N CYS A 253 -14.34 3.86 2.27
CA CYS A 253 -13.12 3.23 2.78
C CYS A 253 -11.88 3.92 2.20
N PRO A 254 -10.67 3.66 2.73
CA PRO A 254 -9.43 4.30 2.29
C PRO A 254 -8.98 3.97 0.86
N LEU A 255 -9.66 3.06 0.14
CA LEU A 255 -9.33 2.77 -1.26
C LEU A 255 -9.49 4.02 -2.14
N GLY A 256 -10.44 4.91 -1.83
CA GLY A 256 -10.58 6.19 -2.54
C GLY A 256 -9.32 7.04 -2.47
N ASP A 257 -8.84 7.29 -1.25
CA ASP A 257 -7.61 8.05 -0.99
C ASP A 257 -6.40 7.38 -1.65
N ALA A 258 -6.31 6.04 -1.54
CA ALA A 258 -5.28 5.23 -2.18
C ALA A 258 -5.25 5.41 -3.71
N ALA A 259 -6.42 5.55 -4.34
CA ALA A 259 -6.53 5.77 -5.78
C ALA A 259 -6.13 7.19 -6.22
N THR A 260 -6.30 8.19 -5.35
CA THR A 260 -5.94 9.58 -5.65
C THR A 260 -4.48 9.90 -5.41
N ASN A 261 -3.84 9.25 -4.43
CA ASN A 261 -2.48 9.58 -3.99
C ASN A 261 -1.41 9.49 -5.11
N PRO A 262 -1.39 8.45 -5.96
CA PRO A 262 -0.44 8.40 -7.07
C PRO A 262 -0.64 9.53 -8.08
N ILE A 263 -1.89 9.93 -8.34
CA ILE A 263 -2.24 10.96 -9.33
C ILE A 263 -1.86 12.35 -8.80
N THR A 264 -2.24 12.68 -7.56
CA THR A 264 -1.95 14.01 -7.01
C THR A 264 -0.45 14.22 -6.84
N SER A 265 0.28 13.20 -6.40
CA SER A 265 1.74 13.29 -6.25
C SER A 265 2.49 13.28 -7.57
N SER A 266 2.06 12.52 -8.57
CA SER A 266 2.68 12.56 -9.89
C SER A 266 2.47 13.90 -10.57
N ILE A 267 1.28 14.50 -10.48
CA ILE A 267 1.03 15.84 -11.01
C ILE A 267 1.85 16.87 -10.24
N LYS A 268 2.00 16.75 -8.91
CA LYS A 268 2.82 17.67 -8.12
C LYS A 268 4.28 17.73 -8.60
N TYR A 269 4.88 16.58 -8.89
CA TYR A 269 6.31 16.50 -9.21
C TYR A 269 6.63 16.44 -10.71
N PHE A 270 5.68 16.02 -11.54
CA PHE A 270 5.87 15.71 -12.96
C PHE A 270 4.75 16.28 -13.84
N ARG A 271 4.11 17.39 -13.46
CA ARG A 271 3.05 18.05 -14.26
C ARG A 271 3.48 18.31 -15.70
N ASP A 272 4.75 18.65 -15.90
CA ASP A 272 5.35 18.87 -17.21
C ASP A 272 5.26 17.65 -18.13
N GLU A 273 5.33 16.42 -17.61
CA GLU A 273 5.13 15.21 -18.42
C GLU A 273 3.68 15.09 -18.92
N TYR A 274 2.71 15.43 -18.07
CA TYR A 274 1.29 15.44 -18.48
C TYR A 274 1.03 16.50 -19.55
N GLU A 275 1.56 17.71 -19.36
CA GLU A 275 1.42 18.79 -20.34
C GLU A 275 2.13 18.44 -21.67
N TYR A 276 3.27 17.75 -21.61
CA TYR A 276 3.97 17.28 -22.80
C TYR A 276 3.13 16.27 -23.59
N HIS A 277 2.54 15.27 -22.91
CA HIS A 277 1.61 14.32 -23.53
C HIS A 277 0.44 15.03 -24.23
N ILE A 278 -0.14 16.05 -23.59
CA ILE A 278 -1.27 16.80 -24.14
C ILE A 278 -0.87 17.63 -25.36
N LYS A 279 0.25 18.35 -25.30
CA LYS A 279 0.70 19.28 -26.37
C LYS A 279 1.32 18.54 -27.55
N GLU A 280 2.23 17.61 -27.27
CA GLU A 280 3.05 16.91 -28.26
C GLU A 280 2.44 15.58 -28.71
N LYS A 281 1.34 15.15 -28.09
CA LYS A 281 0.57 13.95 -28.48
C LYS A 281 1.40 12.66 -28.42
N ARG A 282 2.41 12.63 -27.54
CA ARG A 282 3.34 11.52 -27.33
C ARG A 282 4.04 11.62 -25.99
N CYS A 283 4.71 10.54 -25.60
CA CYS A 283 5.54 10.52 -24.41
C CYS A 283 6.87 11.29 -24.57
N MET A 284 7.38 11.85 -23.46
CA MET A 284 8.66 12.55 -23.39
C MET A 284 9.87 11.61 -23.36
N VAL A 285 9.67 10.37 -22.92
CA VAL A 285 10.71 9.33 -22.78
C VAL A 285 10.59 8.24 -23.83
#